data_AF-A0A660RVC4-F1
#
_entry.id   AF-A0A660RVC4-F1
#
_cell.length_a   1.000
_cell.length_b   1.000
_cell.length_c   1.000
_cell.angle_alpha   90.00
_cell.angle_beta   90.00
_cell.angle_gamma   90.00
#
_symmetry.space_group_name_H-M   'P 1'
#
loop_
_entity.id
_entity.type
_entity.pdbx_description
1 polymer ?
#
loop_
_entity_poly.entity_id
_entity_poly.type
_entity_poly.pdbx_seq_one_letter_code
_entity_poly.pdbx_strand_id
1 'polypeptide(L)'
;MPRTCFNALTIWIIFLLCFIRCTSNEAPRVETEDNTTKTGDSGPIIVRLKWLYNTSVAGEIWARESGIFKARGLTVRLREGGPEQDAIKDLELGRAHFGVASADQVIRAASKGAHVVVLAQIFQVNPLQWIYDRGKLAIAKPQDLKGLCVGVTYGGNDEAILSALLRMYKIDPDDLELYAVHYDFNPFWKGEVELWPVYRNTQGIILRGKMAQSGKQAGFFNPAAFGIRFVANSI
;
A
#
# COMPACT_ATOMS: atom_id res chain seq x y z
N MET A 1 29.70 -21.43 -50.79
CA MET A 1 30.88 -22.26 -51.19
C MET A 1 32.07 -21.35 -51.42
N PRO A 2 33.31 -21.82 -51.27
CA PRO A 2 33.83 -22.90 -50.42
C PRO A 2 34.92 -22.30 -49.46
N ARG A 3 35.86 -22.97 -48.78
CA ARG A 3 36.30 -24.38 -48.63
C ARG A 3 36.41 -24.73 -47.13
N THR A 4 36.73 -25.99 -46.83
CA THR A 4 37.04 -26.58 -45.52
C THR A 4 38.40 -27.30 -45.56
N CYS A 5 38.97 -27.57 -44.39
CA CYS A 5 39.92 -28.66 -44.07
C CYS A 5 39.36 -29.31 -42.78
N PHE A 6 39.05 -30.61 -42.60
CA PHE A 6 39.70 -31.87 -43.05
C PHE A 6 41.16 -31.91 -42.61
N ASN A 7 41.58 -32.73 -41.63
CA ASN A 7 41.49 -34.19 -41.47
C ASN A 7 41.82 -34.56 -39.98
N ALA A 8 41.69 -35.78 -39.42
CA ALA A 8 41.14 -37.08 -39.85
C ALA A 8 40.89 -37.98 -38.60
N LEU A 9 40.10 -39.06 -38.79
CA LEU A 9 40.13 -40.42 -38.17
C LEU A 9 40.78 -40.63 -36.77
N THR A 10 40.22 -41.47 -35.90
CA THR A 10 40.00 -42.91 -36.21
C THR A 10 38.86 -43.54 -35.39
N ILE A 11 38.08 -44.39 -36.07
CA ILE A 11 37.00 -45.24 -35.53
C ILE A 11 37.58 -46.59 -35.09
N TRP A 12 37.15 -47.17 -33.97
CA TRP A 12 37.04 -48.63 -33.82
C TRP A 12 35.79 -49.02 -33.01
N ILE A 13 35.35 -50.28 -33.17
CA ILE A 13 33.95 -50.70 -33.09
C ILE A 13 33.81 -51.96 -32.23
N ILE A 14 32.72 -52.01 -31.43
CA ILE A 14 32.05 -53.21 -30.86
C ILE A 14 32.90 -54.20 -30.01
N PHE A 15 32.42 -54.52 -28.80
CA PHE A 15 32.12 -55.93 -28.46
C PHE A 15 31.04 -56.04 -27.37
N LEU A 16 29.94 -56.70 -27.73
CA LEU A 16 28.84 -57.07 -26.84
C LEU A 16 29.07 -58.52 -26.40
N LEU A 17 29.11 -58.80 -25.11
CA LEU A 17 29.13 -60.17 -24.58
C LEU A 17 28.34 -60.26 -23.26
N CYS A 18 27.23 -60.99 -23.30
CA CYS A 18 26.48 -61.35 -22.11
C CYS A 18 27.27 -62.36 -21.27
N PHE A 19 27.30 -62.16 -19.95
CA PHE A 19 27.41 -63.27 -19.00
C PHE A 19 26.36 -63.12 -17.91
N ILE A 20 25.38 -64.03 -17.95
CA ILE A 20 24.44 -64.27 -16.85
C ILE A 20 25.17 -65.07 -15.79
N ARG A 21 25.15 -64.64 -14.52
CA ARG A 21 25.36 -65.56 -13.39
C ARG A 21 24.58 -65.15 -12.15
N CYS A 22 24.21 -66.17 -11.38
CA CYS A 22 23.14 -66.15 -10.39
C CYS A 22 23.46 -65.48 -9.04
N THR A 23 22.38 -64.98 -8.43
CA THR A 23 22.00 -65.07 -7.01
C THR A 23 22.91 -64.47 -5.94
N SER A 24 22.44 -63.36 -5.34
CA SER A 24 21.93 -63.40 -3.96
C SER A 24 20.64 -62.56 -3.87
N ASN A 25 19.72 -62.96 -3.00
CA ASN A 25 18.35 -62.43 -2.94
C ASN A 25 18.20 -61.41 -1.80
N GLU A 26 18.46 -60.13 -2.10
CA GLU A 26 18.06 -59.01 -1.24
C GLU A 26 17.26 -58.01 -2.06
N ALA A 27 16.05 -57.68 -1.59
CA ALA A 27 15.21 -56.68 -2.23
C ALA A 27 15.87 -55.30 -2.13
N PRO A 28 15.83 -54.46 -3.19
CA PRO A 28 16.42 -53.14 -3.13
C PRO A 28 15.71 -52.32 -2.05
N ARG A 29 16.45 -51.89 -1.03
CA ARG A 29 16.00 -50.79 -0.18
C ARG A 29 15.88 -49.57 -1.08
N VAL A 30 14.65 -49.13 -1.30
CA VAL A 30 14.40 -47.76 -1.69
C VAL A 30 14.85 -46.90 -0.53
N GLU A 31 16.08 -46.37 -0.61
CA GLU A 31 16.40 -45.15 0.11
C GLU A 31 15.44 -44.10 -0.42
N THR A 32 14.39 -43.83 0.34
CA THR A 32 13.62 -42.62 0.18
C THR A 32 14.59 -41.48 0.45
N GLU A 33 15.17 -40.92 -0.62
CA GLU A 33 15.64 -39.55 -0.58
C GLU A 33 14.46 -38.73 -0.04
N ASP A 34 14.56 -38.38 1.24
CA ASP A 34 13.68 -37.44 1.87
C ASP A 34 13.95 -36.11 1.19
N ASN A 35 13.28 -35.90 0.05
CA ASN A 35 13.26 -34.66 -0.69
C ASN A 35 12.36 -33.69 0.08
N THR A 36 12.71 -33.49 1.35
CA THR A 36 12.45 -32.28 2.10
C THR A 36 13.13 -31.19 1.30
N THR A 37 12.37 -30.65 0.35
CA THR A 37 12.69 -29.44 -0.38
C THR A 37 13.09 -28.44 0.67
N LYS A 38 14.40 -28.21 0.81
CA LYS A 38 14.90 -27.10 1.62
C LYS A 38 14.14 -25.90 1.10
N THR A 39 13.26 -25.34 1.93
CA THR A 39 12.60 -24.09 1.63
C THR A 39 13.72 -23.10 1.42
N GLY A 40 14.06 -22.86 0.15
CA GLY A 40 15.04 -21.87 -0.20
C GLY A 40 14.60 -20.58 0.48
N ASP A 41 15.53 -19.93 1.18
CA ASP A 41 15.26 -18.69 1.90
C ASP A 41 14.95 -17.61 0.86
N SER A 42 13.72 -17.64 0.35
CA SER A 42 13.12 -16.58 -0.43
C SER A 42 13.09 -15.39 0.50
N GLY A 43 14.05 -14.50 0.25
CA GLY A 43 14.40 -13.41 1.16
C GLY A 43 13.19 -12.57 1.59
N PRO A 44 13.35 -11.78 2.66
CA PRO A 44 12.25 -11.23 3.45
C PRO A 44 11.10 -10.67 2.61
N ILE A 45 9.88 -11.11 2.90
CA ILE A 45 8.65 -10.62 2.28
C ILE A 45 8.52 -9.14 2.61
N ILE A 46 8.90 -8.31 1.64
CA ILE A 46 8.73 -6.86 1.70
C ILE A 46 7.25 -6.48 1.60
N VAL A 47 6.76 -5.75 2.60
CA VAL A 47 5.44 -5.11 2.61
C VAL A 47 5.63 -3.60 2.63
N ARG A 48 5.10 -2.87 1.64
CA ARG A 48 5.07 -1.40 1.64
C ARG A 48 3.79 -0.92 2.34
N LEU A 49 3.95 -0.23 3.46
CA LEU A 49 2.84 0.34 4.22
C LEU A 49 2.20 1.53 3.49
N LYS A 50 0.98 1.91 3.88
CA LYS A 50 0.24 3.06 3.32
C LYS A 50 0.93 4.40 3.60
N TRP A 51 1.67 4.46 4.70
CA TRP A 51 2.25 5.67 5.29
C TRP A 51 3.44 5.34 6.21
N LEU A 52 4.00 6.37 6.82
CA LEU A 52 4.93 6.31 7.95
C LEU A 52 4.31 5.56 9.14
N TYR A 53 5.15 5.02 10.02
CA TYR A 53 4.70 4.31 11.23
C TYR A 53 3.85 5.23 12.13
N ASN A 54 2.58 4.89 12.26
CA ASN A 54 1.61 5.53 13.13
C ASN A 54 0.46 4.56 13.46
N THR A 55 -0.58 5.02 14.15
CA THR A 55 -1.71 4.16 14.57
C THR A 55 -2.57 3.61 13.41
N SER A 56 -2.46 4.12 12.17
CA SER A 56 -3.20 3.57 11.02
C SER A 56 -2.55 2.33 10.39
N VAL A 57 -1.31 2.01 10.76
CA VAL A 57 -0.54 0.82 10.33
C VAL A 57 -0.15 -0.07 11.53
N ALA A 58 -0.89 0.06 12.64
CA ALA A 58 -0.59 -0.61 13.90
C ALA A 58 -0.77 -2.14 13.82
N GLY A 59 -1.67 -2.64 12.96
CA GLY A 59 -1.91 -4.08 12.80
C GLY A 59 -0.71 -4.79 12.20
N GLU A 60 -0.09 -4.18 11.18
CA GLU A 60 1.10 -4.67 10.50
C GLU A 60 2.32 -4.64 11.43
N ILE A 61 2.51 -3.55 12.18
CA ILE A 61 3.55 -3.45 13.21
C ILE A 61 3.35 -4.55 14.26
N TRP A 62 2.16 -4.68 14.83
CA TRP A 62 1.85 -5.68 15.86
C TRP A 62 2.09 -7.11 15.36
N ALA A 63 1.69 -7.42 14.12
CA ALA A 63 1.93 -8.73 13.51
C ALA A 63 3.44 -9.06 13.36
N ARG A 64 4.29 -8.04 13.18
CA ARG A 64 5.75 -8.20 13.21
C ARG A 64 6.27 -8.38 14.64
N GLU A 65 6.01 -7.43 15.53
CA GLU A 65 6.59 -7.40 16.88
C GLU A 65 6.12 -8.57 17.76
N SER A 66 4.85 -8.96 17.66
CA SER A 66 4.30 -10.12 18.39
C SER A 66 4.62 -11.47 17.73
N GLY A 67 5.46 -11.49 16.69
CA GLY A 67 5.91 -12.73 16.04
C GLY A 67 4.84 -13.48 15.24
N ILE A 68 3.69 -12.86 14.94
CA ILE A 68 2.55 -13.48 14.22
C ILE A 68 2.96 -13.97 12.83
N PHE A 69 3.86 -13.25 12.15
CA PHE A 69 4.49 -13.70 10.90
C PHE A 69 5.48 -14.85 11.11
N LYS A 70 6.38 -14.75 12.10
CA LYS A 70 7.37 -15.79 12.42
C LYS A 70 6.71 -17.12 12.81
N ALA A 71 5.59 -17.08 13.54
CA ALA A 71 4.78 -18.25 13.89
C ALA A 71 4.13 -18.94 12.69
N ARG A 72 4.11 -18.29 11.51
CA ARG A 72 3.67 -18.85 10.22
C ARG A 72 4.84 -19.17 9.28
N GLY A 73 6.08 -19.12 9.77
CA GLY A 73 7.29 -19.32 8.96
C GLY A 73 7.62 -18.14 8.02
N LEU A 74 7.01 -16.96 8.21
CA LEU A 74 7.18 -15.81 7.32
C LEU A 74 8.18 -14.80 7.90
N THR A 75 9.26 -14.54 7.17
CA THR A 75 10.18 -13.42 7.45
C THR A 75 9.66 -12.17 6.74
N VAL A 76 8.95 -11.28 7.45
CA VAL A 76 8.34 -10.07 6.87
C VAL A 76 9.14 -8.81 7.21
N ARG A 77 9.42 -7.98 6.20
CA ARG A 77 10.02 -6.65 6.36
C ARG A 77 9.06 -5.56 5.92
N LEU A 78 8.47 -4.88 6.89
CA LEU A 78 7.70 -3.66 6.65
C LEU A 78 8.61 -2.52 6.18
N ARG A 79 8.16 -1.75 5.20
CA ARG A 79 8.76 -0.48 4.79
C ARG A 79 7.68 0.60 4.80
N GLU A 80 7.99 1.76 5.36
CA GLU A 80 7.05 2.88 5.46
C GLU A 80 6.63 3.39 4.07
N GLY A 81 5.36 3.77 3.93
CA GLY A 81 4.87 4.55 2.79
C GLY A 81 4.97 6.05 3.05
N GLY A 82 4.47 6.85 2.12
CA GLY A 82 4.47 8.31 2.21
C GLY A 82 3.98 8.93 0.90
N PRO A 83 4.01 10.27 0.77
CA PRO A 83 3.70 10.96 -0.49
C PRO A 83 4.58 10.46 -1.64
N GLU A 84 5.87 10.28 -1.38
CA GLU A 84 6.89 9.88 -2.36
C GLU A 84 7.10 8.36 -2.45
N GLN A 85 6.48 7.59 -1.55
CA GLN A 85 6.64 6.13 -1.44
C GLN A 85 5.30 5.43 -1.73
N ASP A 86 4.86 5.53 -2.98
CA ASP A 86 3.66 4.85 -3.47
C ASP A 86 3.84 3.31 -3.47
N ALA A 87 2.84 2.62 -2.91
CA ALA A 87 2.87 1.19 -2.74
C ALA A 87 2.64 0.40 -4.03
N ILE A 88 1.83 0.92 -4.96
CA ILE A 88 1.51 0.24 -6.22
C ILE A 88 2.71 0.30 -7.15
N LYS A 89 3.36 1.46 -7.27
CA LYS A 89 4.62 1.65 -8.00
C LYS A 89 5.73 0.74 -7.46
N ASP A 90 5.75 0.46 -6.15
CA ASP A 90 6.69 -0.47 -5.54
C ASP A 90 6.42 -1.95 -5.89
N LEU A 91 5.15 -2.33 -6.11
CA LEU A 91 4.79 -3.65 -6.63
C LEU A 91 5.19 -3.79 -8.10
N GLU A 92 4.84 -2.82 -8.94
CA GLU A 92 5.15 -2.81 -10.38
C GLU A 92 6.65 -2.86 -10.67
N LEU A 93 7.46 -2.20 -9.85
CA LEU A 93 8.93 -2.21 -9.95
C LEU A 93 9.59 -3.41 -9.24
N GLY A 94 8.82 -4.36 -8.71
CA GLY A 94 9.36 -5.52 -7.98
C GLY A 94 10.10 -5.17 -6.68
N ARG A 95 9.87 -3.97 -6.12
CA ARG A 95 10.52 -3.48 -4.90
C ARG A 95 9.80 -3.91 -3.62
N ALA A 96 8.55 -4.33 -3.73
CA ALA A 96 7.74 -4.94 -2.68
C ALA A 96 6.94 -6.14 -3.21
N HIS A 97 6.54 -7.06 -2.33
CA HIS A 97 5.64 -8.19 -2.68
C HIS A 97 4.18 -7.90 -2.35
N PHE A 98 3.95 -7.08 -1.31
CA PHE A 98 2.63 -6.58 -0.92
C PHE A 98 2.72 -5.06 -0.69
N GLY A 99 1.63 -4.36 -0.96
CA GLY A 99 1.55 -2.90 -0.83
C GLY A 99 0.20 -2.49 -0.27
N VAL A 100 0.18 -1.55 0.68
CA VAL A 100 -1.04 -1.08 1.31
C VAL A 100 -1.47 0.25 0.68
N ALA A 101 -2.63 0.29 0.04
CA ALA A 101 -3.13 1.42 -0.75
C ALA A 101 -4.55 1.86 -0.32
N SER A 102 -4.97 3.06 -0.71
CA SER A 102 -6.39 3.46 -0.60
C SER A 102 -7.15 3.12 -1.90
N ALA A 103 -8.47 2.93 -1.82
CA ALA A 103 -9.27 2.47 -2.97
C ALA A 103 -9.14 3.36 -4.22
N ASP A 104 -9.02 4.67 -4.02
CA ASP A 104 -8.78 5.64 -5.08
C ASP A 104 -7.44 5.41 -5.80
N GLN A 105 -6.38 5.02 -5.08
CA GLN A 105 -5.08 4.69 -5.67
C GLN A 105 -5.19 3.41 -6.50
N VAL A 106 -5.85 2.37 -5.96
CA VAL A 106 -6.10 1.11 -6.67
C VAL A 106 -6.92 1.34 -7.94
N ILE A 107 -8.00 2.12 -7.87
CA ILE A 107 -8.84 2.47 -9.03
C ILE A 107 -8.04 3.28 -10.06
N ARG A 108 -7.26 4.29 -9.64
CA ARG A 108 -6.40 5.08 -10.56
C ARG A 108 -5.30 4.26 -11.21
N ALA A 109 -4.79 3.23 -10.54
CA ALA A 109 -3.78 2.34 -11.11
C ALA A 109 -4.41 1.34 -12.08
N ALA A 110 -5.50 0.69 -11.68
CA ALA A 110 -6.25 -0.25 -12.54
C ALA A 110 -6.75 0.44 -13.83
N SER A 111 -7.22 1.69 -13.76
CA SER A 111 -7.63 2.45 -14.95
C SER A 111 -6.46 2.82 -15.88
N LYS A 112 -5.21 2.68 -15.42
CA LYS A 112 -3.98 2.85 -16.22
C LYS A 112 -3.37 1.52 -16.66
N GLY A 113 -4.05 0.39 -16.37
CA GLY A 113 -3.59 -0.95 -16.74
C GLY A 113 -2.71 -1.65 -15.69
N ALA A 114 -2.60 -1.12 -14.46
CA ALA A 114 -1.83 -1.79 -13.41
C ALA A 114 -2.46 -3.14 -13.02
N HIS A 115 -1.66 -4.20 -13.07
CA HIS A 115 -2.08 -5.56 -12.74
C HIS A 115 -2.01 -5.82 -11.22
N VAL A 116 -2.92 -5.19 -10.45
CA VAL A 116 -3.04 -5.34 -9.00
C VAL A 116 -4.34 -6.04 -8.60
N VAL A 117 -4.29 -6.81 -7.50
CA VAL A 117 -5.45 -7.51 -6.91
C VAL A 117 -5.50 -7.14 -5.43
N VAL A 118 -6.65 -6.69 -4.94
CA VAL A 118 -6.90 -6.47 -3.51
C VAL A 118 -7.20 -7.80 -2.84
N LEU A 119 -6.40 -8.17 -1.85
CA LEU A 119 -6.49 -9.38 -1.06
C LEU A 119 -7.26 -9.17 0.24
N ALA A 120 -7.14 -7.99 0.86
CA ALA A 120 -7.80 -7.68 2.13
C ALA A 120 -8.17 -6.20 2.27
N GLN A 121 -9.28 -5.92 2.94
CA GLN A 121 -9.75 -4.55 3.20
C GLN A 121 -9.70 -4.21 4.68
N ILE A 122 -8.69 -3.45 5.12
CA ILE A 122 -8.51 -3.13 6.55
C ILE A 122 -9.51 -2.06 7.00
N PHE A 123 -9.56 -0.89 6.34
CA PHE A 123 -10.56 0.14 6.67
C PHE A 123 -11.75 0.07 5.71
N GLN A 124 -12.90 -0.34 6.25
CA GLN A 124 -14.21 -0.37 5.58
C GLN A 124 -14.79 1.03 5.29
N VAL A 125 -14.25 2.06 5.94
CA VAL A 125 -14.51 3.47 5.64
C VAL A 125 -13.18 4.20 5.75
N ASN A 126 -12.82 4.98 4.73
CA ASN A 126 -11.61 5.80 4.76
C ASN A 126 -11.70 6.82 5.92
N PRO A 127 -10.73 6.87 6.85
CA PRO A 127 -10.75 7.77 7.99
C PRO A 127 -10.37 9.22 7.64
N LEU A 128 -10.09 9.55 6.38
CA LEU A 128 -9.81 10.91 5.93
C LEU A 128 -10.99 11.86 6.24
N GLN A 129 -10.68 12.94 6.93
CA GLN A 129 -11.58 14.05 7.25
C GLN A 129 -10.79 15.36 7.15
N TRP A 130 -11.48 16.48 6.96
CA TRP A 130 -10.85 17.80 7.05
C TRP A 130 -11.11 18.40 8.44
N ILE A 131 -10.06 18.69 9.20
CA ILE A 131 -10.18 19.36 10.51
C ILE A 131 -10.28 20.87 10.31
N TYR A 132 -11.12 21.53 11.12
CA TYR A 132 -11.34 22.99 11.08
C TYR A 132 -11.63 23.54 12.49
N ASP A 133 -11.59 24.87 12.65
CA ASP A 133 -11.91 25.55 13.91
C ASP A 133 -13.41 25.90 14.00
N ARG A 134 -14.15 25.20 14.88
CA ARG A 134 -15.58 25.45 15.13
C ARG A 134 -15.88 26.79 15.78
N GLY A 135 -14.87 27.45 16.36
CA GLY A 135 -15.00 28.83 16.85
C GLY A 135 -15.07 29.86 15.72
N LYS A 136 -14.66 29.49 14.50
CA LYS A 136 -14.66 30.35 13.31
C LYS A 136 -15.67 29.92 12.25
N LEU A 137 -15.85 28.61 12.06
CA LEU A 137 -16.59 28.04 10.93
C LEU A 137 -17.68 27.07 11.39
N ALA A 138 -18.83 27.12 10.72
CA ALA A 138 -19.93 26.19 10.91
C ALA A 138 -20.22 25.47 9.59
N ILE A 139 -19.80 24.20 9.48
CA ILE A 139 -19.89 23.40 8.25
C ILE A 139 -20.86 22.24 8.51
N ALA A 140 -22.04 22.31 7.90
CA ALA A 140 -23.13 21.35 8.06
C ALA A 140 -23.44 20.56 6.77
N LYS A 141 -23.15 21.13 5.59
CA LYS A 141 -23.34 20.53 4.26
C LYS A 141 -22.16 20.84 3.34
N PRO A 142 -21.96 20.11 2.22
CA PRO A 142 -20.83 20.34 1.31
C PRO A 142 -20.81 21.73 0.69
N GLN A 143 -21.96 22.39 0.51
CA GLN A 143 -22.02 23.76 -0.01
C GLN A 143 -21.43 24.80 0.94
N ASP A 144 -21.24 24.48 2.22
CA ASP A 144 -20.59 25.39 3.18
C ASP A 144 -19.06 25.42 3.00
N LEU A 145 -18.52 24.63 2.06
CA LEU A 145 -17.11 24.70 1.64
C LEU A 145 -16.83 25.83 0.62
N LYS A 146 -17.87 26.42 0.03
CA LYS A 146 -17.70 27.51 -0.94
C LYS A 146 -17.11 28.76 -0.28
N GLY A 147 -16.12 29.35 -0.94
CA GLY A 147 -15.36 30.51 -0.48
C GLY A 147 -14.30 30.20 0.58
N LEU A 148 -14.11 28.93 0.96
CA LEU A 148 -13.13 28.54 1.97
C LEU A 148 -11.82 28.04 1.34
N CYS A 149 -10.72 28.20 2.08
CA CYS A 149 -9.42 27.62 1.74
C CYS A 149 -9.28 26.18 2.27
N VAL A 150 -9.27 25.22 1.36
CA VAL A 150 -9.26 23.78 1.63
C VAL A 150 -7.91 23.17 1.23
N GLY A 151 -7.21 22.62 2.22
CA GLY A 151 -5.95 21.91 1.99
C GLY A 151 -6.14 20.57 1.27
N VAL A 152 -5.31 20.29 0.27
CA VAL A 152 -5.24 18.99 -0.43
C VAL A 152 -3.80 18.61 -0.77
N THR A 153 -3.52 17.31 -0.80
CA THR A 153 -2.30 16.75 -1.35
C THR A 153 -2.54 16.48 -2.84
N TYR A 154 -1.96 17.29 -3.74
CA TYR A 154 -2.13 17.10 -5.18
C TYR A 154 -1.66 15.70 -5.65
N GLY A 155 -2.47 15.05 -6.48
CA GLY A 155 -2.35 13.63 -6.86
C GLY A 155 -2.79 12.62 -5.79
N GLY A 156 -3.15 13.09 -4.59
CA GLY A 156 -3.39 12.32 -3.38
C GLY A 156 -4.79 11.70 -3.25
N ASN A 157 -5.01 11.08 -2.09
CA ASN A 157 -6.29 10.46 -1.71
C ASN A 157 -7.35 11.52 -1.33
N ASP A 158 -6.90 12.61 -0.74
CA ASP A 158 -7.69 13.76 -0.32
C ASP A 158 -8.18 14.62 -1.48
N GLU A 159 -7.32 14.96 -2.45
CA GLU A 159 -7.76 15.60 -3.69
C GLU A 159 -8.82 14.76 -4.42
N ALA A 160 -8.60 13.43 -4.54
CA ALA A 160 -9.53 12.53 -5.21
C ALA A 160 -10.89 12.44 -4.48
N ILE A 161 -10.88 12.42 -3.14
CA ILE A 161 -12.10 12.40 -2.32
C ILE A 161 -12.87 13.73 -2.40
N LEU A 162 -12.16 14.86 -2.31
CA LEU A 162 -12.77 16.19 -2.44
C LEU A 162 -13.36 16.36 -3.85
N SER A 163 -12.62 15.99 -4.88
CA SER A 163 -13.07 16.00 -6.28
C SER A 163 -14.32 15.16 -6.54
N ALA A 164 -14.47 14.03 -5.84
CA ALA A 164 -15.67 13.18 -5.93
C ALA A 164 -16.86 13.84 -5.22
N LEU A 165 -16.63 14.45 -4.05
CA LEU A 165 -17.63 15.20 -3.30
C LEU A 165 -18.16 16.41 -4.09
N LEU A 166 -17.28 17.27 -4.60
CA LEU A 166 -17.66 18.49 -5.32
C LEU A 166 -18.53 18.15 -6.53
N ARG A 167 -18.14 17.12 -7.31
CA ARG A 167 -18.95 16.61 -8.43
C ARG A 167 -20.30 16.04 -7.99
N MET A 168 -20.35 15.26 -6.91
CA MET A 168 -21.60 14.69 -6.37
C MET A 168 -22.60 15.78 -5.96
N TYR A 169 -22.11 16.89 -5.41
CA TYR A 169 -22.92 18.00 -4.91
C TYR A 169 -23.05 19.19 -5.88
N LYS A 170 -22.52 19.06 -7.11
CA LYS A 170 -22.51 20.09 -8.16
C LYS A 170 -21.93 21.43 -7.68
N ILE A 171 -20.82 21.35 -6.96
CA ILE A 171 -20.00 22.49 -6.56
C ILE A 171 -18.89 22.63 -7.59
N ASP A 172 -18.66 23.84 -8.08
CA ASP A 172 -17.56 24.13 -8.99
C ASP A 172 -16.24 24.09 -8.20
N PRO A 173 -15.16 23.45 -8.67
CA PRO A 173 -13.85 23.59 -8.06
C PRO A 173 -13.41 25.04 -7.86
N ASP A 174 -13.81 25.96 -8.74
CA ASP A 174 -13.50 27.39 -8.65
C ASP A 174 -14.35 28.12 -7.57
N ASP A 175 -15.36 27.46 -6.98
CA ASP A 175 -16.10 28.00 -5.82
C ASP A 175 -15.26 27.97 -4.52
N LEU A 176 -14.06 27.39 -4.49
CA LEU A 176 -13.20 27.28 -3.30
C LEU A 176 -11.71 27.44 -3.64
N GLU A 177 -10.88 27.77 -2.64
CA GLU A 177 -9.43 27.85 -2.81
C GLU A 177 -8.77 26.51 -2.42
N LEU A 178 -7.90 25.97 -3.27
CA LEU A 178 -7.17 24.72 -3.01
C LEU A 178 -5.71 24.97 -2.63
N TYR A 179 -5.36 24.64 -1.38
CA TYR A 179 -4.00 24.82 -0.86
C TYR A 179 -3.19 23.51 -0.91
N ALA A 180 -1.98 23.56 -1.46
CA ALA A 180 -1.05 22.42 -1.48
C ALA A 180 -0.52 22.12 -0.07
N VAL A 181 -1.00 21.06 0.59
CA VAL A 181 -0.53 20.72 1.95
C VAL A 181 0.77 19.94 1.95
N HIS A 182 1.58 20.20 2.97
CA HIS A 182 2.83 19.51 3.27
C HIS A 182 2.90 19.15 4.75
N TYR A 183 4.05 18.68 5.25
CA TYR A 183 4.23 18.35 6.67
C TYR A 183 4.36 19.58 7.61
N ASP A 184 4.02 20.78 7.15
CA ASP A 184 3.90 21.99 7.99
C ASP A 184 2.42 22.38 8.17
N PHE A 185 1.99 22.46 9.43
CA PHE A 185 0.63 22.86 9.81
C PHE A 185 0.51 24.37 10.12
N ASN A 186 1.59 25.15 10.01
CA ASN A 186 1.57 26.60 10.28
C ASN A 186 0.48 27.37 9.52
N PRO A 187 0.18 27.09 8.22
CA PRO A 187 -0.91 27.76 7.51
C PRO A 187 -2.27 27.52 8.18
N PHE A 188 -2.54 26.29 8.64
CA PHE A 188 -3.73 25.95 9.42
C PHE A 188 -3.77 26.68 10.79
N TRP A 189 -2.64 26.76 11.49
CA TRP A 189 -2.60 27.43 12.80
C TRP A 189 -2.86 28.93 12.73
N LYS A 190 -2.34 29.59 11.70
CA LYS A 190 -2.62 31.00 11.39
C LYS A 190 -4.04 31.23 10.85
N GLY A 191 -4.63 30.22 10.20
CA GLY A 191 -5.89 30.33 9.49
C GLY A 191 -5.74 30.82 8.05
N GLU A 192 -4.56 30.67 7.45
CA GLU A 192 -4.32 30.79 6.00
C GLU A 192 -4.96 29.62 5.23
N VAL A 193 -5.14 28.47 5.90
CA VAL A 193 -5.89 27.30 5.42
C VAL A 193 -6.92 26.92 6.46
N GLU A 194 -8.19 26.88 6.08
CA GLU A 194 -9.31 26.75 7.01
C GLU A 194 -9.70 25.31 7.30
N LEU A 195 -9.56 24.46 6.29
CA LEU A 195 -9.81 23.02 6.35
C LEU A 195 -8.53 22.25 6.03
N TRP A 196 -8.03 21.46 6.97
CA TRP A 196 -6.80 20.67 6.78
C TRP A 196 -7.07 19.15 6.70
N PRO A 197 -6.57 18.43 5.69
CA PRO A 197 -6.81 17.00 5.54
C PRO A 197 -6.03 16.19 6.59
N VAL A 198 -6.73 15.28 7.28
CA VAL A 198 -6.16 14.41 8.31
C VAL A 198 -6.81 13.04 8.28
N TYR A 199 -6.06 11.98 8.60
CA TYR A 199 -6.67 10.72 9.02
C TYR A 199 -7.19 10.91 10.46
N ARG A 200 -8.50 10.73 10.66
CA ARG A 200 -9.18 11.04 11.92
C ARG A 200 -8.66 10.23 13.11
N ASN A 201 -8.18 9.02 12.87
CA ASN A 201 -7.63 8.09 13.86
C ASN A 201 -6.12 8.28 14.15
N THR A 202 -5.45 9.21 13.46
CA THR A 202 -4.02 9.53 13.63
C THR A 202 -3.84 11.05 13.85
N GLN A 203 -3.55 11.84 12.81
CA GLN A 203 -3.25 13.27 12.96
C GLN A 203 -4.45 14.04 13.53
N GLY A 204 -5.68 13.64 13.19
CA GLY A 204 -6.89 14.26 13.73
C GLY A 204 -7.01 14.19 15.26
N ILE A 205 -6.46 13.15 15.91
CA ILE A 205 -6.41 13.06 17.37
C ILE A 205 -5.41 14.08 17.94
N ILE A 206 -4.23 14.17 17.34
CA ILE A 206 -3.13 15.05 17.77
C ILE A 206 -3.51 16.52 17.60
N LEU A 207 -4.01 16.91 16.42
CA LEU A 207 -4.39 18.30 16.15
C LEU A 207 -5.56 18.74 17.04
N ARG A 208 -6.57 17.90 17.25
CA ARG A 208 -7.66 18.18 18.21
C ARG A 208 -7.13 18.44 19.62
N GLY A 209 -6.15 17.65 20.07
CA GLY A 209 -5.50 17.85 21.38
C GLY A 209 -4.81 19.22 21.47
N LYS A 210 -4.02 19.58 20.45
CA LYS A 210 -3.37 20.89 20.37
C LYS A 210 -4.37 22.05 20.31
N MET A 211 -5.43 21.93 19.52
CA MET A 211 -6.50 22.93 19.45
C MET A 211 -7.13 23.19 20.82
N ALA A 212 -7.48 22.11 21.55
CA ALA A 212 -8.07 22.22 22.88
C ALA A 212 -7.12 22.90 23.90
N GLN A 213 -5.81 22.63 23.83
CA GLN A 213 -4.80 23.32 24.64
C GLN A 213 -4.72 24.82 24.33
N SER A 214 -5.05 25.25 23.11
CA SER A 214 -5.15 26.66 22.70
C SER A 214 -6.58 27.24 22.83
N GLY A 215 -7.49 26.56 23.54
CA GLY A 215 -8.88 27.01 23.71
C GLY A 215 -9.77 26.92 22.46
N LYS A 216 -9.27 26.35 21.36
CA LYS A 216 -10.01 26.15 20.10
C LYS A 216 -10.77 24.84 20.10
N GLN A 217 -11.93 24.80 19.44
CA GLN A 217 -12.73 23.58 19.31
C GLN A 217 -12.58 22.97 17.91
N ALA A 218 -12.06 21.75 17.82
CA ALA A 218 -11.92 21.05 16.55
C ALA A 218 -13.27 20.59 15.98
N GLY A 219 -13.55 20.96 14.74
CA GLY A 219 -14.56 20.39 13.86
C GLY A 219 -13.91 19.45 12.86
N PHE A 220 -14.71 18.54 12.31
CA PHE A 220 -14.24 17.60 11.30
C PHE A 220 -15.30 17.42 10.21
N PHE A 221 -14.99 17.86 9.01
CA PHE A 221 -15.79 17.61 7.83
C PHE A 221 -15.52 16.18 7.34
N ASN A 222 -16.57 15.36 7.29
CA ASN A 222 -16.49 13.92 7.00
C ASN A 222 -17.19 13.59 5.66
N PRO A 223 -16.46 13.36 4.56
CA PRO A 223 -17.04 13.04 3.25
C PRO A 223 -17.95 11.81 3.25
N ALA A 224 -17.67 10.82 4.11
CA ALA A 224 -18.48 9.59 4.21
C ALA A 224 -19.89 9.84 4.76
N ALA A 225 -20.08 10.91 5.55
CA ALA A 225 -21.41 11.36 5.99
C ALA A 225 -22.25 11.94 4.83
N PHE A 226 -21.58 12.38 3.76
CA PHE A 226 -22.16 12.96 2.55
C PHE A 226 -22.10 11.98 1.35
N GLY A 227 -22.02 10.67 1.61
CA GLY A 227 -22.11 9.63 0.57
C GLY A 227 -20.79 9.23 -0.09
N ILE A 228 -19.67 9.91 0.16
CA ILE A 228 -18.35 9.54 -0.39
C ILE A 228 -17.75 8.39 0.43
N ARG A 229 -18.12 7.16 0.06
CA ARG A 229 -17.75 5.91 0.76
C ARG A 229 -16.61 5.17 0.06
N PHE A 230 -15.40 5.73 0.07
CA PHE A 230 -14.21 4.94 -0.24
C PHE A 230 -13.76 4.13 0.97
N VAL A 231 -13.20 2.95 0.68
CA VAL A 231 -12.44 2.12 1.61
C VAL A 231 -10.95 2.51 1.57
N ALA A 232 -10.19 2.18 2.61
CA ALA A 232 -8.77 2.53 2.70
C ALA A 232 -7.92 1.46 3.38
N ASN A 233 -6.61 1.56 3.23
CA ASN A 233 -5.64 0.58 3.71
C ASN A 233 -6.00 -0.84 3.24
N SER A 234 -6.19 -0.99 1.93
CA SER A 234 -6.33 -2.27 1.23
C SER A 234 -4.95 -2.89 1.04
N ILE A 235 -4.80 -4.19 1.29
CA ILE A 235 -3.64 -5.02 0.90
C ILE A 235 -3.95 -5.68 -0.44
#